data_AF-A0A2T8HLJ1-F1
#
_entry.id   AF-A0A2T8HLJ1-F1
#
_cell.length_a   1.000
_cell.length_b   1.000
_cell.length_c   1.000
_cell.angle_alpha   90.00
_cell.angle_beta   90.00
_cell.angle_gamma   90.00
#
_symmetry.space_group_name_H-M   'P 1'
#
loop_
_entity.id
_entity.type
_entity.pdbx_description
1 polymer ?
#
loop_
_entity_poly.entity_id
_entity_poly.type
_entity_poly.pdbx_seq_one_letter_code
_entity_poly.pdbx_strand_id
1 'polypeptide(L)' 'MTFKELIEKHRDKINLVGLSYHMYPNVTQNTAKTKLSNKLKETESGSGKQRILPHDEDAARKALISLRDDLIKFIGE' A
#
# COMPACT_ATOMS: atom_id res chain seq x y z
N MET A 1 14.95 3.37 -3.39
CA MET A 1 13.91 3.58 -2.38
C MET A 1 12.96 2.39 -2.45
N THR A 2 12.87 1.63 -1.38
CA THR A 2 11.89 0.53 -1.21
C THR A 2 10.50 1.11 -0.96
N PHE A 3 9.45 0.28 -1.09
CA PHE A 3 8.09 0.74 -0.80
C PHE A 3 7.94 1.18 0.67
N LYS A 4 8.55 0.44 1.60
CA LYS A 4 8.54 0.78 3.03
C LYS A 4 9.18 2.15 3.29
N GLU A 5 10.36 2.40 2.73
CA GLU A 5 11.06 3.69 2.84
C GLU A 5 10.22 4.85 2.27
N LEU A 6 9.52 4.62 1.15
CA LEU A 6 8.62 5.61 0.55
C LEU A 6 7.48 5.97 1.50
N ILE A 7 6.83 4.96 2.09
CA ILE A 7 5.74 5.16 3.05
C ILE A 7 6.23 5.88 4.31
N GLU A 8 7.39 5.51 4.84
CA GLU A 8 7.96 6.14 6.03
C GLU A 8 8.32 7.61 5.78
N LYS A 9 8.92 7.91 4.62
CA LYS A 9 9.33 9.28 4.24
C LYS A 9 8.15 10.21 3.93
N HIS A 10 7.05 9.67 3.43
CA HIS A 10 5.92 10.46 2.92
C HIS A 10 4.59 10.10 3.58
N ARG A 11 4.63 9.64 4.83
CA ARG A 11 3.48 9.09 5.55
C ARG A 11 2.30 10.04 5.65
N ASP A 12 2.57 11.34 5.79
CA ASP A 12 1.61 12.44 5.85
C ASP A 12 0.90 12.71 4.52
N LYS A 13 1.51 12.31 3.40
CA LYS A 13 1.01 12.56 2.04
C LYS A 13 0.29 11.35 1.43
N ILE A 14 0.36 10.20 2.08
CA ILE A 14 -0.14 8.94 1.52
C ILE A 14 -1.35 8.47 2.34
N ASN A 15 -2.50 8.42 1.68
CA ASN A 15 -3.68 7.76 2.24
C ASN A 15 -3.48 6.24 2.28
N LEU A 16 -2.94 5.74 3.39
CA LEU A 16 -2.66 4.31 3.58
C LEU A 16 -3.91 3.42 3.50
N VAL A 17 -5.08 3.94 3.90
CA VAL A 17 -6.32 3.18 3.82
C VAL A 17 -6.71 2.96 2.36
N GLY A 18 -6.75 4.04 1.57
CA GLY A 18 -7.02 3.96 0.14
C GLY A 18 -6.00 3.08 -0.58
N LEU A 19 -4.71 3.34 -0.35
CA LEU A 19 -3.63 2.56 -0.95
C LEU A 19 -3.75 1.06 -0.63
N SER A 20 -4.03 0.70 0.63
CA SER A 20 -4.17 -0.71 1.01
C SER A 20 -5.30 -1.41 0.26
N TYR A 21 -6.40 -0.71 0.00
CA TYR A 21 -7.56 -1.26 -0.70
C TYR A 21 -7.25 -1.51 -2.18
N HIS A 22 -6.52 -0.60 -2.83
CA HIS A 22 -6.06 -0.81 -4.20
C HIS A 22 -4.97 -1.89 -4.32
N MET A 23 -4.14 -2.07 -3.30
CA MET A 23 -3.13 -3.15 -3.27
C MET A 23 -3.75 -4.53 -3.07
N TYR A 24 -4.81 -4.63 -2.28
CA TYR A 24 -5.45 -5.89 -1.91
C TYR A 24 -6.97 -5.83 -2.20
N PRO A 25 -7.40 -5.79 -3.48
CA PRO A 25 -8.79 -5.55 -3.84
C PRO A 25 -9.74 -6.69 -3.46
N ASN A 26 -9.21 -7.90 -3.25
CA ASN A 26 -10.02 -9.10 -3.00
C ASN A 26 -10.35 -9.32 -1.50
N VAL A 27 -10.08 -8.33 -0.64
CA VAL A 27 -10.38 -8.42 0.79
C VAL A 27 -11.12 -7.19 1.26
N THR A 28 -11.78 -7.29 2.42
CA THR A 28 -12.44 -6.12 3.03
C THR A 28 -11.43 -5.01 3.30
N GLN A 29 -11.88 -3.75 3.27
CA GLN A 29 -11.03 -2.60 3.54
C GLN A 29 -10.28 -2.70 4.88
N ASN A 30 -10.95 -3.21 5.92
CA ASN A 30 -10.32 -3.37 7.24
C ASN A 30 -9.22 -4.45 7.23
N THR A 31 -9.45 -5.54 6.49
CA THR A 31 -8.44 -6.58 6.28
C THR A 31 -7.26 -6.04 5.47
N ALA A 32 -7.51 -5.29 4.40
CA ALA A 32 -6.46 -4.68 3.57
C ALA A 32 -5.58 -3.72 4.39
N LYS A 33 -6.20 -2.83 5.17
CA LYS A 33 -5.52 -1.89 6.06
C LYS A 33 -4.65 -2.62 7.08
N THR A 34 -5.22 -3.63 7.75
CA THR A 34 -4.50 -4.43 8.75
C THR A 34 -3.31 -5.15 8.12
N LYS A 35 -3.50 -5.76 6.95
CA LYS A 35 -2.43 -6.46 6.21
C LYS A 35 -1.27 -5.52 5.86
N LEU A 36 -1.55 -4.34 5.31
CA LEU A 36 -0.52 -3.35 5.00
C LEU A 36 0.18 -2.87 6.27
N SER A 37 -0.58 -2.54 7.33
CA SER A 37 -0.02 -2.10 8.61
C SER A 37 0.92 -3.13 9.21
N ASN A 38 0.53 -4.40 9.25
CA ASN A 38 1.35 -5.46 9.82
C ASN A 38 2.62 -5.67 9.01
N LYS A 39 2.54 -5.60 7.68
CA LYS A 39 3.72 -5.70 6.81
C LYS A 39 4.70 -4.55 6.99
N LEU A 40 4.21 -3.33 7.14
CA LEU A 40 5.04 -2.15 7.39
C LEU A 40 5.72 -2.20 8.77
N LYS A 41 4.99 -2.68 9.78
CA LYS A 41 5.50 -2.82 11.16
C LYS A 41 6.32 -4.08 11.39
N GLU A 42 6.42 -4.96 10.39
CA GLU A 42 7.03 -6.28 10.52
C GLU A 42 6.47 -7.10 11.69
N THR A 43 5.16 -7.00 11.91
CA THR A 43 4.48 -7.67 13.01
C THR A 43 4.70 -9.19 12.93
N GLU A 44 4.96 -9.80 14.08
CA GLU A 44 5.08 -11.25 14.20
C GLU A 44 3.70 -11.91 14.12
N SER A 45 3.57 -12.93 13.29
CA SER A 45 2.35 -13.71 13.14
C SER A 45 2.71 -15.17 12.88
N GLY A 46 2.26 -16.07 13.75
CA GLY A 46 2.62 -17.48 13.68
C GLY A 46 4.13 -17.69 13.79
N SER A 47 4.72 -18.30 12.75
CA SER A 47 6.14 -18.68 12.71
C SER A 47 7.10 -17.62 12.13
N GLY A 48 6.62 -16.40 11.83
CA GLY A 48 7.50 -15.39 11.22
C GLY A 48 7.00 -13.94 11.22
N LYS A 49 7.89 -13.05 10.78
CA LYS A 49 7.60 -11.62 10.59
C LYS A 49 6.87 -11.39 9.27
N GLN A 50 5.79 -10.62 9.30
CA GLN A 50 5.11 -10.17 8.09
C GLN A 50 5.94 -9.08 7.43
N ARG A 51 6.74 -9.40 6.40
CA ARG A 51 7.54 -8.42 5.67
C ARG A 51 6.82 -7.95 4.40
N ILE A 52 7.22 -6.78 3.91
CA ILE A 52 6.96 -6.37 2.52
C ILE A 52 7.73 -7.31 1.60
N LEU A 53 7.03 -7.91 0.64
CA LEU A 53 7.56 -8.83 -0.36
C LEU A 53 7.50 -8.16 -1.73
N PRO A 54 8.25 -8.69 -2.74
CA PRO A 54 8.27 -8.09 -4.08
C PRO A 54 6.88 -7.88 -4.70
N HIS A 55 5.95 -8.83 -4.49
CA HIS A 55 4.58 -8.68 -4.99
C HIS A 55 3.80 -7.55 -4.32
N ASP A 56 4.11 -7.21 -3.06
CA ASP A 56 3.49 -6.07 -2.40
C ASP A 56 4.02 -4.76 -2.99
N GLU A 57 5.30 -4.71 -3.36
CA GLU A 57 5.88 -3.53 -4.04
C GLU A 57 5.27 -3.34 -5.43
N ASP A 58 5.09 -4.43 -6.19
CA ASP A 58 4.42 -4.39 -7.49
C ASP A 58 2.96 -3.95 -7.37
N ALA A 59 2.23 -4.47 -6.38
CA ALA A 59 0.86 -4.07 -6.10
C ALA A 59 0.77 -2.58 -5.72
N ALA A 60 1.68 -2.11 -4.87
CA ALA A 60 1.76 -0.70 -4.49
C ALA A 60 2.06 0.20 -5.70
N ARG A 61 3.01 -0.20 -6.56
CA ARG A 61 3.35 0.54 -7.77
C ARG A 61 2.17 0.66 -8.71
N LYS A 62 1.47 -0.45 -8.98
CA LYS A 62 0.26 -0.47 -9.82
C LYS A 62 -0.84 0.42 -9.24
N ALA A 63 -1.09 0.32 -7.94
CA ALA A 63 -2.08 1.15 -7.25
C ALA A 63 -1.75 2.64 -7.35
N LEU A 64 -0.50 3.04 -7.10
CA LEU A 64 -0.08 4.44 -7.17
C LEU A 64 -0.12 4.99 -8.60
N ILE A 65 0.24 4.20 -9.60
CA ILE A 65 0.12 4.59 -11.01
C ILE A 65 -1.35 4.83 -11.37
N SER A 66 -2.24 3.90 -11.02
CA SER A 66 -3.68 4.06 -11.28
C SER A 66 -4.23 5.33 -10.63
N LEU A 67 -3.90 5.57 -9.36
CA LEU A 67 -4.34 6.78 -8.65
C LEU A 67 -3.80 8.06 -9.28
N ARG A 68 -2.53 8.04 -9.72
CA ARG A 68 -1.94 9.16 -10.46
C ARG A 68 -2.70 9.41 -11.76
N ASP A 69 -2.99 8.36 -12.53
CA ASP A 69 -3.65 8.47 -13.82
C ASP A 69 -5.09 8.98 -13.66
N ASP A 70 -5.81 8.52 -12.62
CA ASP A 70 -7.14 9.03 -12.26
C ASP A 70 -7.10 10.52 -11.88
N LEU A 71 -6.09 10.95 -11.11
CA LEU A 71 -5.89 12.36 -10.76
C LEU A 71 -5.55 13.22 -11.99
N ILE A 72 -4.66 12.74 -12.86
CA ILE A 72 -4.32 13.43 -14.11
C ILE A 72 -5.57 13.58 -14.97
N LYS A 73 -6.38 12.52 -15.09
CA LYS A 73 -7.64 12.57 -15.82
C LYS A 73 -8.60 13.58 -15.20
N PHE A 74 -8.76 13.58 -13.88
CA PHE A 74 -9.66 14.51 -13.19
C PHE A 74 -9.23 15.98 -13.28
N ILE A 75 -7.91 16.27 -13.29
CA ILE A 75 -7.37 17.63 -13.35
C ILE A 75 -7.24 18.14 -14.80
N GLY A 76 -6.93 17.23 -15.73
CA GLY A 76 -6.73 17.52 -17.16
C GLY A 76 -8.00 17.46 -18.00
N GLU A 77 -9.15 17.30 -17.37
CA GLU A 77 -10.49 17.46 -17.94
C GLU A 77 -11.08 18.83 -17.54
#